data_AF-A0AAV9E917-F1
#
_entry.id   AF-A0AAV9E917-F1
#
_cell.length_a   1.000
_cell.length_b   1.000
_cell.length_c   1.000
_cell.angle_alpha   90.00
_cell.angle_beta   90.00
_cell.angle_gamma   90.00
#
_symmetry.space_group_name_H-M   'P 1'
#
loop_
_entity.id
_entity.type
_entity.pdbx_description
1 polymer ?
#
loop_
_entity_poly.entity_id
_entity_poly.type
_entity_poly.pdbx_seq_one_letter_code
_entity_poly.pdbx_strand_id
1 'polypeptide(L)' 'MMCGGCAARVKAVLSSDDRVETAAVNMVTETAAVRLRGSDGGGDGAAVVGEDLARWLTECGFPSKRRVSGRT' A
#
# COMPACT_ATOMS: atom_id res chain seq x y z
N MET A 1 3.41 -2.01 12.51
CA MET A 1 4.78 -1.54 12.14
C MET A 1 5.46 -1.01 13.40
N MET A 2 6.73 -1.33 13.70
CA MET A 2 7.30 -1.03 15.03
C MET A 2 8.19 0.22 15.12
N CYS A 3 8.80 0.69 14.02
CA CYS A 3 9.67 1.87 14.04
C CYS A 3 9.61 2.67 12.73
N GLY A 4 10.17 3.89 12.75
CA GLY A 4 10.28 4.74 11.56
C GLY A 4 11.10 4.09 10.42
N GLY A 5 12.06 3.22 10.76
CA GLY A 5 12.80 2.42 9.79
C GLY A 5 11.91 1.43 9.02
N CYS A 6 11.00 0.72 9.71
CA CYS A 6 10.02 -0.14 9.05
C CYS A 6 9.10 0.67 8.13
N ALA A 7 8.63 1.83 8.56
CA ALA A 7 7.78 2.70 7.74
C ALA A 7 8.49 3.17 6.47
N ALA A 8 9.78 3.54 6.56
CA ALA A 8 10.59 3.92 5.42
C ALA A 8 10.81 2.74 4.45
N ARG A 9 11.03 1.52 4.96
CA ARG A 9 11.14 0.31 4.14
C ARG A 9 9.84 -0.01 3.39
N VAL A 10 8.70 0.01 4.09
CA VAL A 10 7.37 -0.20 3.47
C VAL A 10 7.14 0.82 2.35
N LYS A 11 7.45 2.10 2.60
CA LYS A 11 7.34 3.14 1.56
C LYS A 11 8.24 2.85 0.35
N ALA A 12 9.47 2.41 0.58
CA ALA A 12 10.41 2.10 -0.49
C ALA A 12 9.94 0.92 -1.34
N VAL A 13 9.44 -0.16 -0.71
CA VAL A 13 8.86 -1.31 -1.42
C VAL A 13 7.68 -0.87 -2.27
N LEU A 14 6.73 -0.12 -1.69
CA LEU A 14 5.55 0.38 -2.43
C LEU A 14 5.94 1.31 -3.59
N SER A 15 6.94 2.17 -3.41
CA SER A 15 7.37 3.11 -4.45
C SER A 15 8.24 2.46 -5.53
N SER A 16 8.66 1.20 -5.34
CA SER A 16 9.43 0.45 -6.35
C SER A 16 8.53 -0.17 -7.42
N ASP A 17 7.22 -0.20 -7.21
CA ASP A 17 6.26 -0.71 -8.18
C ASP A 17 5.93 0.39 -9.21
N ASP A 18 6.08 0.09 -10.49
CA ASP A 18 5.85 1.08 -11.57
C ASP A 18 4.40 1.57 -11.62
N ARG A 19 3.44 0.77 -11.15
CA ARG A 19 2.02 1.15 -11.07
C ARG A 19 1.76 2.19 -9.99
N VAL A 20 2.69 2.40 -9.06
CA VAL A 20 2.56 3.36 -7.96
C VAL A 20 3.15 4.71 -8.36
N GLU A 21 2.32 5.75 -8.29
CA GLU A 21 2.76 7.12 -8.52
C GLU A 21 3.39 7.70 -7.25
N THR A 22 2.68 7.56 -6.12
CA THR A 22 3.15 8.05 -4.83
C THR A 22 2.65 7.14 -3.70
N ALA A 23 3.46 6.98 -2.66
CA ALA A 23 3.10 6.24 -1.46
C ALA A 23 3.35 7.06 -0.18
N ALA A 24 2.37 7.06 0.71
CA ALA A 24 2.43 7.68 2.03
C ALA A 24 2.15 6.63 3.09
N VAL A 25 3.02 6.54 4.11
CA VAL A 25 2.91 5.56 5.19
C VAL A 25 2.67 6.30 6.49
N ASN A 26 1.59 5.97 7.18
CA ASN A 26 1.26 6.48 8.50
C ASN A 26 1.54 5.39 9.54
N MET A 27 2.54 5.65 10.38
CA MET A 27 2.92 4.75 11.46
C MET A 27 1.90 4.70 12.59
N VAL A 28 1.31 5.85 12.94
CA VAL A 28 0.35 5.97 14.05
C VAL A 28 -0.91 5.13 13.78
N THR A 29 -1.39 5.13 12.53
CA THR A 29 -2.57 4.37 12.13
C THR A 29 -2.26 3.04 11.46
N GLU A 30 -0.98 2.66 11.42
CA GLU A 30 -0.49 1.44 10.75
C GLU A 30 -1.04 1.27 9.33
N THR A 31 -1.09 2.35 8.55
CA THR A 31 -1.76 2.38 7.25
C THR A 31 -0.86 3.00 6.19
N ALA A 32 -0.86 2.41 4.99
CA ALA A 32 -0.24 2.98 3.81
C ALA A 32 -1.33 3.42 2.81
N ALA A 33 -1.22 4.65 2.34
CA ALA A 33 -2.01 5.19 1.25
C ALA A 33 -1.15 5.20 -0.02
N VAL A 34 -1.69 4.67 -1.10
CA VAL A 34 -0.99 4.52 -2.38
C VAL A 34 -1.82 5.21 -3.46
N ARG A 35 -1.17 6.05 -4.26
CA ARG A 35 -1.74 6.63 -5.48
C ARG A 35 -1.20 5.84 -6.66
N LEU A 36 -2.09 5.35 -7.50
CA LEU A 36 -1.74 4.56 -8.67
C LEU A 36 -1.65 5.46 -9.91
N ARG A 37 -0.69 5.18 -10.80
CA ARG A 37 -0.55 5.87 -12.09
C ARG A 37 -1.71 5.48 -13.00
N GLY A 38 -2.39 6.46 -13.58
CA GLY A 38 -3.47 6.22 -14.54
C GLY A 38 -4.75 5.61 -13.96
N SER A 39 -4.88 5.49 -12.64
CA SER A 39 -6.12 5.07 -12.00
C SER A 39 -6.96 6.31 -11.67
N ASP A 40 -7.77 6.75 -12.64
CA ASP A 40 -8.78 7.78 -12.43
C ASP A 40 -9.91 7.17 -11.58
N GLY A 41 -9.76 7.23 -10.26
CA GLY A 41 -10.87 7.09 -9.30
C GLY A 41 -11.74 5.83 -9.41
N GLY A 42 -11.28 4.72 -8.82
CA GLY A 42 -12.21 3.70 -8.29
C GLY A 42 -12.74 2.70 -9.33
N GLY A 43 -11.85 1.85 -9.83
CA GLY A 43 -12.21 0.62 -10.53
C GLY A 43 -11.74 -0.62 -9.77
N ASP A 44 -12.29 -1.79 -10.12
CA ASP A 44 -11.85 -3.11 -9.64
C ASP A 44 -10.32 -3.30 -9.74
N GLY A 45 -9.69 -2.70 -10.76
CA GLY A 45 -8.23 -2.69 -10.93
C GLY A 45 -7.46 -2.11 -9.73
N ALA A 46 -7.97 -1.08 -9.05
CA ALA A 46 -7.33 -0.55 -7.85
C ALA A 46 -7.42 -1.53 -6.66
N ALA A 47 -8.49 -2.32 -6.59
CA ALA A 47 -8.63 -3.36 -5.58
C ALA A 47 -7.65 -4.51 -5.83
N VAL A 48 -7.52 -4.97 -7.08
CA VAL A 48 -6.56 -6.01 -7.47
C VAL A 48 -5.12 -5.58 -7.20
N VAL A 49 -4.75 -4.35 -7.60
CA VAL A 49 -3.40 -3.82 -7.33
C VAL A 49 -3.15 -3.68 -5.82
N GLY A 50 -4.15 -3.23 -5.06
CA GLY A 50 -4.03 -3.14 -3.60
C GLY A 50 -3.84 -4.49 -2.91
N GLU A 51 -4.50 -5.55 -3.38
CA GLU A 51 -4.29 -6.93 -2.90
C GLU A 51 -2.88 -7.42 -3.23
N ASP A 52 -2.43 -7.18 -4.45
CA ASP A 52 -1.10 -7.59 -4.94
C ASP A 52 0.03 -6.91 -4.15
N LEU A 53 -0.07 -5.60 -3.92
CA LEU A 53 0.88 -4.85 -3.09
C LEU A 53 0.89 -5.34 -1.63
N ALA A 54 -0.27 -5.69 -1.07
CA ALA A 54 -0.37 -6.22 0.29
C ALA A 54 0.26 -7.62 0.40
N ARG A 55 0.07 -8.48 -0.61
CA ARG A 55 0.76 -9.77 -0.70
C ARG A 55 2.27 -9.59 -0.75
N TRP A 56 2.77 -8.72 -1.63
CA TRP A 56 4.20 -8.50 -1.77
C TRP A 56 4.83 -7.93 -0.48
N LEU A 57 4.17 -6.96 0.17
CA LEU A 57 4.63 -6.47 1.47
C LEU A 57 4.70 -7.59 2.51
N THR A 58 3.75 -8.52 2.51
CA THR A 58 3.74 -9.69 3.40
C THR A 58 4.93 -10.61 3.11
N GLU A 59 5.27 -10.85 1.83
CA GLU A 59 6.48 -11.59 1.44
C GLU A 59 7.77 -10.90 1.87
N CYS A 60 7.80 -9.56 1.88
CA CYS A 60 8.90 -8.78 2.44
C CYS A 60 8.95 -8.75 3.98
N GLY A 61 8.08 -9.47 4.67
CA GLY A 61 8.03 -9.55 6.14
C GLY A 61 7.20 -8.45 6.81
N PHE A 62 6.34 -7.76 6.06
CA PHE A 62 5.39 -6.77 6.56
C PHE A 62 3.95 -7.28 6.38
N PRO A 63 3.40 -8.07 7.33
CA PRO A 63 2.05 -8.61 7.23
C PRO A 63 1.06 -7.47 7.00
N SER A 64 0.38 -7.51 5.87
CA SER A 64 -0.45 -6.39 5.42
C SER A 64 -1.66 -6.88 4.64
N LYS A 65 -2.71 -6.06 4.64
CA LYS A 65 -3.96 -6.33 3.94
C LYS A 65 -4.47 -5.05 3.31
N ARG A 66 -5.15 -5.16 2.17
CA ARG A 66 -5.83 -4.02 1.57
C ARG A 66 -6.91 -3.51 2.52
N ARG A 67 -6.94 -2.19 2.76
CA ARG A 67 -8.08 -1.56 3.44
C ARG A 67 -9.25 -1.46 2.47
N VAL A 68 -10.37 -2.06 2.83
CA VAL A 68 -11.65 -1.87 2.13
C VAL A 68 -12.27 -0.59 2.68
N SER A 69 -12.15 0.52 1.95
CA SER A 69 -12.86 1.76 2.31
C SER A 69 -14.28 1.67 1.76
N GLY A 70 -15.29 1.55 2.65
CA GLY A 70 -16.71 1.58 2.27
C GLY A 70 -17.50 0.28 2.40
N ARG A 71 -17.56 -0.32 3.59
CA ARG A 71 -18.65 -1.24 3.94
C ARG A 71 -19.37 -0.71 5.18
N THR A 72 -20.47 0.00 4.97
CA THR A 72 -21.60 0.01 5.90
C THR A 72 -22.37 -1.29 5.69
#